data_AF-A0A240U1M6-F1
#
_entry.id   AF-A0A240U1M6-F1
#
_cell.length_a   1.000
_cell.length_b   1.000
_cell.length_c   1.000
_cell.angle_alpha   90.00
_cell.angle_beta   90.00
_cell.angle_gamma   90.00
#
_symmetry.space_group_name_H-M   'P 1'
#
loop_
_entity.id
_entity.type
_entity.pdbx_description
1 polymer ?
#
loop_
_entity_poly.entity_id
_entity_poly.type
_entity_poly.pdbx_seq_one_letter_code
_entity_poly.pdbx_strand_id
1 'polypeptide(L)'
;MKKTIAAAVVYFAIVLGTGFVLGVVRVPLLVPRIGERWAELAEMPVMAIVIYLAAGFILRHFPHIRHPARAIATGLLALALSIAAELGLALVVQSQSLTEFILSRDRVSGAVYLALLLVFALMPRLRLHSHGATESPHSAA
;
A
#
# COMPACT_ATOMS: atom_id res chain seq x y z
N MET A 1 11.31 10.36 16.41
CA MET A 1 9.91 9.99 16.14
C MET A 1 9.25 10.85 15.06
N LYS A 2 9.35 12.20 15.11
CA LYS A 2 8.75 13.11 14.10
C LYS A 2 9.04 12.73 12.63
N LYS A 3 10.29 12.38 12.30
CA LYS A 3 10.69 11.97 10.94
C LYS A 3 10.08 10.64 10.49
N THR A 4 9.81 9.71 11.41
CA THR A 4 9.16 8.43 11.13
C THR A 4 7.69 8.63 10.80
N ILE A 5 7.01 9.49 11.57
CA ILE A 5 5.61 9.86 11.31
C ILE A 5 5.50 10.57 9.96
N ALA A 6 6.39 11.52 9.66
CA ALA A 6 6.41 12.20 8.36
C ALA A 6 6.59 11.20 7.20
N ALA A 7 7.52 10.26 7.32
CA ALA A 7 7.71 9.21 6.31
C ALA A 7 6.47 8.32 6.15
N ALA A 8 5.80 7.97 7.25
CA ALA A 8 4.57 7.17 7.23
C ALA A 8 3.42 7.93 6.55
N VAL A 9 3.26 9.22 6.86
CA VAL A 9 2.23 10.09 6.25
C VAL A 9 2.49 10.26 4.75
N VAL A 10 3.74 10.49 4.33
CA VAL A 10 4.07 10.59 2.89
C VAL A 10 3.83 9.27 2.18
N TYR A 11 4.22 8.14 2.78
CA TYR A 11 3.99 6.82 2.21
C TYR A 11 2.50 6.51 2.05
N PHE A 12 1.72 6.77 3.11
CA PHE A 12 0.26 6.69 3.12
C PHE A 12 -0.35 7.59 2.04
N ALA A 13 0.04 8.86 1.95
CA ALA A 13 -0.55 9.82 1.02
C ALA A 13 -0.35 9.41 -0.45
N ILE A 14 0.83 8.88 -0.79
CA ILE A 14 1.12 8.41 -2.14
C ILE A 14 0.25 7.20 -2.48
N VAL A 15 0.21 6.19 -1.59
CA VAL A 15 -0.52 4.95 -1.87
C VAL A 15 -2.03 5.16 -1.83
N LEU A 16 -2.55 5.86 -0.82
CA LEU A 16 -3.97 6.20 -0.73
C LEU A 16 -4.40 7.11 -1.89
N GLY A 17 -3.64 8.16 -2.19
CA GLY A 17 -3.97 9.08 -3.27
C GLY A 17 -4.02 8.37 -4.62
N THR A 18 -3.06 7.47 -4.88
CA THR A 18 -3.04 6.69 -6.12
C THR A 18 -4.20 5.69 -6.18
N GLY A 19 -4.47 4.98 -5.09
CA GLY A 19 -5.61 4.05 -5.00
C GLY A 19 -6.96 4.76 -5.13
N PHE A 20 -7.09 5.96 -4.56
CA PHE A 20 -8.30 6.77 -4.71
C PHE A 20 -8.51 7.21 -6.17
N VAL A 21 -7.47 7.71 -6.84
CA VAL A 21 -7.55 8.11 -8.25
C VAL A 21 -7.88 6.89 -9.14
N LEU A 22 -7.22 5.75 -8.90
CA LEU A 22 -7.52 4.51 -9.60
C LEU A 22 -8.98 4.08 -9.38
N GLY A 23 -9.47 4.10 -8.14
CA GLY A 23 -10.86 3.78 -7.82
C GLY A 23 -11.87 4.71 -8.49
N VAL A 24 -11.63 6.03 -8.46
CA VAL A 24 -12.49 7.04 -9.11
C VAL A 24 -12.52 6.87 -10.64
N VAL A 25 -11.41 6.48 -11.25
CA VAL A 25 -11.35 6.22 -12.70
C VAL A 25 -11.94 4.84 -13.05
N ARG A 26 -11.70 3.82 -12.21
CA ARG A 26 -12.11 2.44 -12.42
C ARG A 26 -13.62 2.27 -12.40
N VAL A 27 -14.29 2.82 -11.40
CA VAL A 27 -15.74 2.63 -11.19
C VAL A 27 -16.57 3.07 -12.41
N PRO A 28 -16.38 4.26 -12.99
CA PRO A 28 -17.16 4.69 -14.16
C PRO A 28 -16.65 4.14 -15.50
N LEU A 29 -15.35 3.80 -15.65
CA LEU A 29 -14.78 3.44 -16.96
C LEU A 29 -14.51 1.94 -17.16
N LEU A 30 -14.03 1.24 -16.13
CA LEU A 30 -13.68 -0.19 -16.25
C LEU A 30 -14.85 -1.11 -15.91
N VAL A 31 -15.62 -0.82 -14.85
CA VAL A 31 -16.77 -1.65 -14.44
C VAL A 31 -17.76 -1.92 -15.57
N PRO A 32 -18.21 -0.91 -16.36
CA PRO A 32 -19.18 -1.17 -17.44
C PRO A 32 -18.57 -1.89 -18.67
N ARG A 33 -17.24 -2.03 -18.78
CA ARG A 33 -16.58 -2.62 -19.96
C ARG A 33 -16.10 -4.05 -19.78
N ILE A 34 -15.67 -4.41 -18.58
CA ILE A 34 -14.96 -5.67 -18.30
C ILE A 34 -15.51 -6.41 -17.07
N GLY A 35 -16.50 -5.83 -16.39
CA GLY A 35 -17.10 -6.38 -15.18
C GLY A 35 -16.29 -6.08 -13.93
N GLU A 36 -16.98 -6.08 -12.78
CA GLU A 36 -16.45 -5.66 -11.48
C GLU A 36 -15.22 -6.47 -11.04
N ARG A 37 -15.26 -7.79 -11.21
CA ARG A 37 -14.21 -8.71 -10.77
C ARG A 37 -12.88 -8.58 -11.53
N TRP A 38 -12.92 -8.31 -12.85
CA TRP A 38 -11.70 -8.12 -13.65
C TRP A 38 -11.12 -6.72 -13.48
N ALA A 39 -11.97 -5.71 -13.27
CA ALA A 39 -11.53 -4.36 -12.93
C ALA A 39 -10.76 -4.34 -11.59
N GLU A 40 -11.20 -5.12 -10.61
CA GLU A 40 -10.50 -5.29 -9.33
C GLU A 40 -9.15 -5.97 -9.48
N LEU A 41 -9.12 -7.08 -10.21
CA LEU A 41 -7.89 -7.84 -10.41
C LEU A 41 -6.83 -7.05 -11.19
N ALA A 42 -7.24 -6.18 -12.12
CA ALA A 42 -6.31 -5.32 -12.85
C ALA A 42 -5.71 -4.20 -11.99
N GLU A 43 -6.41 -3.76 -10.95
CA GLU A 43 -5.95 -2.70 -10.04
C GLU A 43 -4.88 -3.21 -9.06
N MET A 44 -4.99 -4.46 -8.63
CA MET A 44 -4.05 -5.11 -7.70
C MET A 44 -2.58 -5.10 -8.15
N PRO A 45 -2.20 -5.48 -9.39
CA PRO A 45 -0.82 -5.41 -9.86
C PRO A 45 -0.33 -3.96 -9.99
N VAL A 46 -1.20 -3.02 -10.38
CA VAL A 46 -0.85 -1.59 -10.43
C VAL A 46 -0.53 -1.08 -9.03
N MET A 47 -1.36 -1.41 -8.04
CA MET A 47 -1.12 -1.05 -6.64
C MET A 47 0.17 -1.67 -6.10
N ALA A 48 0.50 -2.91 -6.47
CA ALA A 48 1.77 -3.53 -6.09
C ALA A 48 2.99 -2.75 -6.62
N ILE A 49 2.93 -2.28 -7.88
CA ILE A 49 3.98 -1.44 -8.47
C ILE A 49 4.08 -0.10 -7.73
N VAL A 50 2.94 0.53 -7.43
CA VAL A 50 2.89 1.80 -6.69
C VAL A 50 3.51 1.65 -5.30
N ILE A 51 3.15 0.58 -4.58
CA ILE A 51 3.71 0.23 -3.27
C ILE A 51 5.23 0.05 -3.36
N TYR A 52 5.71 -0.68 -4.36
CA TYR A 52 7.14 -0.88 -4.61
C TYR A 52 7.89 0.44 -4.82
N LEU A 53 7.35 1.30 -5.71
CA LEU A 53 7.95 2.60 -6.03
C LEU A 53 7.91 3.56 -4.85
N ALA A 54 6.77 3.64 -4.15
CA ALA A 54 6.59 4.48 -2.98
C ALA A 54 7.50 4.06 -1.82
N ALA A 55 7.63 2.76 -1.54
CA ALA A 55 8.57 2.22 -0.55
C ALA A 55 10.02 2.62 -0.90
N GLY A 56 10.36 2.60 -2.19
CA GLY A 56 11.67 3.03 -2.65
C GLY A 56 11.93 4.52 -2.54
N PHE A 57 10.92 5.32 -2.86
CA PHE A 57 10.96 6.77 -2.72
C PHE A 57 11.19 7.17 -1.26
N ILE A 58 10.43 6.61 -0.31
CA ILE A 58 10.59 6.97 1.10
C ILE A 58 11.95 6.54 1.67
N LEU A 59 12.50 5.39 1.28
CA LEU A 59 13.81 4.93 1.76
C LEU A 59 14.97 5.78 1.22
N ARG A 60 14.79 6.37 0.04
CA ARG A 60 15.73 7.33 -0.55
C ARG A 60 15.61 8.70 0.12
N HIS A 61 14.39 9.19 0.30
CA HIS A 61 14.13 10.53 0.82
C HIS A 61 14.30 10.64 2.36
N PHE A 62 14.07 9.55 3.09
CA PHE A 62 14.21 9.49 4.54
C PHE A 62 15.29 8.47 4.95
N PRO A 63 16.58 8.83 4.92
CA PRO A 63 17.66 7.91 5.31
C PRO A 63 17.54 7.40 6.76
N HIS A 64 16.82 8.13 7.61
CA HIS A 64 16.60 7.80 9.03
C HIS A 64 15.71 6.57 9.27
N ILE A 65 14.92 6.15 8.26
CA ILE A 65 14.08 4.94 8.32
C ILE A 65 14.77 3.71 7.74
N ARG A 66 16.03 3.80 7.28
CA ARG A 66 16.85 2.67 6.79
C ARG A 66 17.26 1.68 7.89
N HIS A 67 16.64 1.75 9.07
CA HIS A 67 16.79 0.77 10.14
C HIS A 67 15.60 -0.21 10.09
N PRO A 68 15.79 -1.53 10.16
CA PRO A 68 14.73 -2.51 9.95
C PRO A 68 13.51 -2.29 10.87
N ALA A 69 13.74 -2.02 12.15
CA ALA A 69 12.66 -1.72 13.10
C ALA A 69 11.85 -0.45 12.72
N ARG A 70 12.52 0.60 12.22
CA ARG A 70 11.86 1.85 11.83
C ARG A 70 11.12 1.71 10.51
N ALA A 71 11.64 0.92 9.57
CA ALA A 71 10.98 0.60 8.31
C ALA A 71 9.65 -0.12 8.55
N ILE A 72 9.63 -1.13 9.43
CA ILE A 72 8.40 -1.83 9.83
C ILE A 72 7.42 -0.89 10.52
N ALA A 73 7.88 -0.09 11.49
CA ALA A 73 7.02 0.85 12.19
C ALA A 73 6.39 1.88 11.23
N THR A 74 7.15 2.35 10.25
CA THR A 74 6.66 3.28 9.22
C THR A 74 5.59 2.62 8.35
N GLY A 75 5.82 1.37 7.90
CA GLY A 75 4.86 0.61 7.11
C GLY A 75 3.56 0.32 7.88
N LEU A 76 3.66 -0.10 9.14
CA LEU A 76 2.49 -0.34 10.01
C LEU A 76 1.69 0.93 10.30
N LEU A 77 2.36 2.06 10.55
CA LEU A 77 1.68 3.34 10.75
C LEU A 77 0.96 3.79 9.47
N ALA A 78 1.61 3.65 8.31
CA ALA A 78 0.98 3.97 7.03
C ALA A 78 -0.21 3.05 6.73
N LEU A 79 -0.12 1.76 7.09
CA LEU A 79 -1.22 0.80 6.99
C LEU A 79 -2.41 1.23 7.86
N ALA A 80 -2.17 1.55 9.13
CA ALA A 80 -3.22 1.99 10.04
C ALA A 80 -3.93 3.25 9.52
N LEU A 81 -3.16 4.22 9.00
CA LEU A 81 -3.72 5.43 8.37
C LEU A 81 -4.52 5.09 7.10
N SER A 82 -4.03 4.16 6.28
CA SER A 82 -4.71 3.73 5.05
C SER A 82 -6.05 3.09 5.35
N ILE A 83 -6.11 2.16 6.31
CA ILE A 83 -7.35 1.51 6.73
C ILE A 83 -8.32 2.54 7.31
N ALA A 84 -7.86 3.41 8.20
CA ALA A 84 -8.71 4.45 8.78
C ALA A 84 -9.29 5.39 7.71
N ALA A 85 -8.49 5.78 6.71
CA ALA A 85 -8.94 6.62 5.62
C ALA A 85 -9.90 5.89 4.68
N GLU A 86 -9.64 4.62 4.34
CA GLU A 86 -10.51 3.81 3.50
C GLU A 86 -11.89 3.62 4.15
N LEU A 87 -11.92 3.30 5.45
CA LEU A 87 -13.16 3.21 6.22
C LEU A 87 -13.88 4.57 6.28
N GLY A 88 -13.15 5.65 6.53
CA GLY A 88 -13.72 7.00 6.54
C GLY A 88 -14.32 7.39 5.19
N LEU A 89 -13.64 7.04 4.09
CA LEU A 89 -14.11 7.30 2.74
C LEU A 89 -15.36 6.46 2.40
N ALA A 90 -15.37 5.18 2.78
CA ALA A 90 -16.53 4.30 2.57
C ALA A 90 -17.77 4.85 3.30
N LEU A 91 -17.61 5.31 4.55
CA LEU A 91 -18.71 5.86 5.34
C LEU A 91 -19.19 7.23 4.82
N VAL A 92 -18.27 8.13 4.46
CA VAL A 92 -18.60 9.53 4.11
C VAL A 92 -18.98 9.69 2.64
N VAL A 93 -18.22 9.07 1.73
CA VAL A 93 -18.37 9.28 0.28
C VAL A 93 -19.31 8.27 -0.35
N GLN A 94 -19.25 7.00 0.08
CA GLN A 94 -20.09 5.96 -0.50
C GLN A 94 -21.41 5.76 0.26
N SER A 95 -21.57 6.39 1.43
CA SER A 95 -22.73 6.22 2.33
C SER A 95 -23.07 4.76 2.63
N GLN A 96 -22.11 3.85 2.44
CA GLN A 96 -22.29 2.43 2.66
C GLN A 96 -22.09 2.11 4.13
N SER A 97 -22.91 1.19 4.65
CA SER A 97 -22.67 0.64 5.98
C SER A 97 -21.44 -0.28 5.96
N LEU A 98 -20.68 -0.30 7.07
CA LEU A 98 -19.54 -1.24 7.26
C LEU A 98 -19.92 -2.69 6.92
N THR A 99 -21.16 -3.06 7.21
CA THR A 99 -21.73 -4.39 6.95
C THR A 99 -21.89 -4.63 5.44
N GLU A 100 -22.41 -3.67 4.67
CA GLU A 100 -22.51 -3.78 3.21
C GLU A 100 -21.13 -3.79 2.53
N PHE A 101 -20.16 -3.05 3.05
CA PHE A 101 -18.79 -3.07 2.54
C PHE A 101 -18.12 -4.45 2.75
N ILE A 102 -18.38 -5.12 3.86
CA ILE A 102 -17.86 -6.46 4.15
C ILE A 102 -18.62 -7.53 3.35
N LEU A 103 -19.95 -7.37 3.19
CA LEU A 103 -20.81 -8.33 2.51
C LEU A 103 -20.71 -8.25 0.97
N SER A 104 -20.43 -7.07 0.40
CA SER A 104 -20.24 -6.89 -1.05
C SER A 104 -18.88 -7.38 -1.53
N ARG A 105 -17.92 -7.58 -0.62
CA ARG A 105 -16.55 -7.93 -1.00
C ARG A 105 -16.46 -9.41 -1.37
N ASP A 106 -16.27 -9.65 -2.66
CA ASP A 106 -16.07 -11.00 -3.21
C ASP A 106 -14.90 -11.68 -2.49
N ARG A 107 -15.09 -12.94 -2.05
CA ARG A 107 -14.16 -13.64 -1.14
C ARG A 107 -12.74 -13.74 -1.72
N VAL A 108 -12.64 -13.81 -3.04
CA VAL A 108 -11.36 -13.86 -3.77
C VAL A 108 -10.67 -12.49 -3.79
N SER A 109 -11.42 -11.42 -4.08
CA SER A 109 -10.88 -10.06 -4.12
C SER A 109 -10.45 -9.57 -2.72
N GLY A 110 -11.24 -9.92 -1.70
CA GLY A 110 -10.90 -9.65 -0.31
C GLY A 110 -9.56 -10.27 0.12
N ALA A 111 -9.31 -11.53 -0.24
CA ALA A 111 -8.06 -12.21 0.10
C ALA A 111 -6.83 -11.56 -0.57
N VAL A 112 -6.94 -11.19 -1.84
CA VAL A 112 -5.82 -10.54 -2.56
C VAL A 112 -5.58 -9.13 -2.04
N TYR A 113 -6.64 -8.40 -1.70
CA TYR A 113 -6.50 -7.09 -1.05
C TYR A 113 -5.80 -7.20 0.31
N LEU A 114 -6.16 -8.17 1.16
CA LEU A 114 -5.47 -8.41 2.42
C LEU A 114 -3.99 -8.77 2.21
N ALA A 115 -3.69 -9.59 1.20
CA ALA A 115 -2.32 -9.90 0.82
C ALA A 115 -1.55 -8.63 0.39
N LEU A 116 -2.17 -7.74 -0.38
CA LEU A 116 -1.59 -6.46 -0.77
C LEU A 116 -1.34 -5.53 0.42
N LEU A 117 -2.22 -5.51 1.43
CA LEU A 117 -2.00 -4.76 2.66
C LEU A 117 -0.81 -5.27 3.46
N LEU A 118 -0.64 -6.60 3.52
CA LEU A 118 0.55 -7.21 4.13
C LEU A 118 1.82 -6.83 3.37
N VAL A 119 1.77 -6.89 2.04
CA VAL A 119 2.88 -6.43 1.19
C VAL A 119 3.17 -4.95 1.45
N PHE A 120 2.16 -4.09 1.47
CA PHE A 120 2.29 -2.66 1.75
C PHE A 120 3.01 -2.37 3.08
N ALA A 121 2.63 -3.07 4.14
CA ALA A 121 3.22 -2.92 5.46
C ALA A 121 4.68 -3.42 5.52
N LEU A 122 5.00 -4.50 4.82
CA LEU A 122 6.32 -5.13 4.86
C LEU A 122 7.29 -4.60 3.80
N MET A 123 6.78 -3.92 2.76
CA MET A 123 7.57 -3.49 1.60
C MET A 123 8.82 -2.66 1.96
N PRO A 124 8.74 -1.69 2.90
CA PRO A 124 9.91 -0.90 3.29
C PRO A 124 11.03 -1.77 3.88
N ARG A 125 10.70 -2.87 4.57
CA ARG A 125 11.68 -3.83 5.11
C ARG A 125 12.23 -4.73 4.02
N LEU A 126 11.37 -5.26 3.14
CA LEU A 126 11.76 -6.17 2.06
C LEU A 126 12.79 -5.49 1.15
N ARG A 127 12.54 -4.23 0.78
CA ARG A 127 13.43 -3.45 -0.09
C ARG A 127 14.77 -3.07 0.58
N LEU A 128 14.79 -2.98 1.92
CA LEU A 128 16.01 -2.75 2.68
C LEU A 128 16.92 -4.00 2.65
N HIS A 129 16.35 -5.21 2.77
CA HIS A 129 17.12 -6.45 2.71
C HIS A 129 17.75 -6.68 1.32
N SER A 130 17.09 -6.24 0.25
CA SER A 130 17.62 -6.36 -1.12
C SER A 130 18.91 -5.55 -1.34
N HIS A 131 19.11 -4.45 -0.60
CA HIS A 131 20.34 -3.64 -0.68
C HIS A 131 21.48 -4.22 0.17
N GLY A 132 21.20 -5.02 1.20
CA GLY A 132 22.24 -5.66 2.02
C GLY A 132 22.82 -6.93 1.39
N ALA A 133 22.06 -7.61 0.53
CA ALA A 133 22.50 -8.85 -0.13
C ALA A 133 23.49 -8.61 -1.29
N THR A 134 23.64 -7.36 -1.77
CA THR A 134 24.54 -7.02 -2.88
C THR A 134 25.94 -6.60 -2.44
N GLU A 135 26.21 -6.42 -1.14
CA GLU A 135 27.55 -6.14 -0.59
C GLU A 135 28.21 -7.36 0.05
N SER A 136 28.25 -8.48 -0.67
CA SER A 136 29.29 -9.48 -0.42
C SER A 136 29.84 -9.98 -1.75
N PRO A 137 31.02 -9.49 -2.13
CA PRO A 137 32.12 -10.41 -2.32
C PRO A 137 33.43 -9.91 -1.72
N HIS A 138 34.04 -10.78 -0.91
CA HIS A 138 35.49 -10.98 -0.88
C HIS A 138 36.38 -9.80 -0.44
N SER A 139 36.66 -9.73 0.87
CA SER A 139 37.93 -9.18 1.36
C SER A 139 38.47 -10.09 2.47
N ALA A 140 38.77 -11.32 2.08
CA ALA A 140 39.67 -12.21 2.79
C ALA A 140 40.81 -12.53 1.80
N ALA A 141 41.84 -11.69 1.81
CA ALA A 141 43.15 -11.94 1.25
C ALA A 141 44.15 -11.03 1.98
#